data_AF-A0A4V1S7S7-F1
#
_entry.id   AF-A0A4V1S7S7-F1
#
_cell.length_a   1.000
_cell.length_b   1.000
_cell.length_c   1.000
_cell.angle_alpha   90.00
_cell.angle_beta   90.00
_cell.angle_gamma   90.00
#
_symmetry.space_group_name_H-M   'P 1'
#
loop_
_entity.id
_entity.type
_entity.pdbx_description
1 polymer ?
#
loop_
_entity_poly.entity_id
_entity_poly.type
_entity_poly.pdbx_seq_one_letter_code
_entity_poly.pdbx_strand_id
1 'polypeptide(L)'
;MKIPYLQKLRRKPNKGFALIVTLSLMILLTVIAVGLLTLSTIALRSSGQGAAMASARANARLAMMIAIGELQRTTGPDRAITAPASIVKETNPMGVTGVWTPWKPGSTGNSRTRAARDGNFQQWLLSSVDPMSASSLDNLPLAAAGDKNAVTLVGDGYLGDRSTDKGDDQRIHVVSTRVNNGNSRGGMAWAVIDESVKARADLYEKEPRAKSAALLRAGSPPTDGIAALKGLAALKPTVED
;
A
#
# COMPACT_ATOMS: atom_id res chain seq x y z
N MET A 1 16.12 -71.76 -86.03
CA MET A 1 15.09 -71.36 -85.04
C MET A 1 15.76 -70.40 -84.04
N LYS A 2 15.48 -69.08 -84.14
CA LYS A 2 16.16 -68.04 -83.34
C LYS A 2 15.32 -67.70 -82.11
N ILE A 3 15.92 -67.75 -80.92
CA ILE A 3 15.30 -67.37 -79.64
C ILE A 3 15.39 -65.83 -79.50
N PRO A 4 14.30 -65.10 -79.20
CA PRO A 4 14.36 -63.65 -79.08
C PRO A 4 14.91 -63.22 -77.70
N TYR A 5 15.73 -62.18 -77.71
CA TYR A 5 16.31 -61.54 -76.52
C TYR A 5 15.23 -60.80 -75.71
N LEU A 6 15.09 -61.12 -74.42
CA LEU A 6 14.23 -60.36 -73.50
C LEU A 6 14.89 -59.02 -73.16
N GLN A 7 14.41 -57.95 -73.77
CA GLN A 7 14.84 -56.58 -73.49
C GLN A 7 14.30 -56.13 -72.12
N LYS A 8 15.16 -56.03 -71.10
CA LYS A 8 14.81 -55.50 -69.77
C LYS A 8 14.39 -54.03 -69.88
N LEU A 9 13.09 -53.75 -69.77
CA LEU A 9 12.54 -52.40 -69.60
C LEU A 9 13.05 -51.79 -68.28
N ARG A 10 14.01 -50.87 -68.35
CA ARG A 10 14.41 -50.04 -67.20
C ARG A 10 13.26 -49.10 -66.84
N ARG A 11 12.56 -49.40 -65.73
CA ARG A 11 11.60 -48.47 -65.11
C ARG A 11 12.35 -47.21 -64.65
N LYS A 12 11.92 -46.03 -65.10
CA LYS A 12 12.36 -44.75 -64.52
C LYS A 12 11.77 -44.66 -63.09
N PRO A 13 12.60 -44.42 -62.05
CA PRO A 13 12.07 -44.24 -60.71
C PRO A 13 11.27 -42.93 -60.63
N ASN A 14 10.06 -43.00 -60.10
CA ASN A 14 9.21 -41.84 -59.84
C ASN A 14 9.83 -41.00 -58.71
N LYS A 15 10.51 -39.91 -59.07
CA LYS A 15 11.23 -39.04 -58.12
C LYS A 15 10.33 -38.15 -57.24
N GLY A 16 9.01 -38.19 -57.41
CA GLY A 16 8.07 -37.31 -56.70
C GLY A 16 7.70 -37.78 -55.27
N PHE A 17 7.73 -39.09 -54.98
CA PHE A 17 7.25 -39.61 -53.70
C PHE A 17 8.19 -39.24 -52.54
N ALA A 18 9.51 -39.27 -52.76
CA ALA A 18 10.50 -38.86 -51.78
C ALA A 18 10.33 -37.39 -51.37
N LEU A 19 10.01 -36.50 -52.33
CA LEU A 19 9.79 -35.09 -52.07
C LEU A 19 8.58 -34.85 -51.15
N ILE A 20 7.47 -35.55 -51.41
CA ILE A 20 6.25 -35.45 -50.58
C ILE A 20 6.54 -35.92 -49.16
N VAL A 21 7.26 -37.03 -48.99
CA VAL A 21 7.64 -37.54 -47.67
C VAL A 21 8.55 -36.55 -46.93
N THR A 22 9.53 -35.94 -47.61
CA THR A 22 10.40 -34.94 -46.98
C THR A 22 9.66 -33.67 -46.62
N LEU A 23 8.73 -33.21 -47.45
CA LEU A 23 7.94 -32.01 -47.19
C LEU A 23 7.00 -32.24 -46.00
N SER A 24 6.30 -33.38 -45.97
CA SER A 24 5.45 -33.77 -44.84
C SER A 24 6.26 -33.93 -43.54
N LEU A 25 7.45 -34.51 -43.61
CA LEU A 25 8.34 -34.64 -42.45
C LEU A 25 8.83 -33.27 -41.97
N MET A 26 9.24 -32.39 -42.87
CA MET A 26 9.66 -31.03 -42.52
C MET A 26 8.52 -30.23 -41.89
N ILE A 27 7.30 -30.30 -42.45
CA ILE A 27 6.12 -29.63 -41.89
C ILE A 27 5.80 -30.19 -40.50
N LEU A 28 5.87 -31.50 -40.31
CA LEU A 28 5.65 -32.10 -38.99
C LEU A 28 6.67 -31.61 -37.96
N LEU A 29 7.96 -31.60 -38.34
CA LEU A 29 9.04 -31.14 -37.47
C LEU A 29 8.91 -29.64 -37.13
N THR A 30 8.52 -28.81 -38.10
CA THR A 30 8.33 -27.38 -37.85
C THR A 30 7.14 -27.11 -36.94
N VAL A 31 6.02 -27.83 -37.10
CA VAL A 31 4.86 -27.73 -36.20
C VAL A 31 5.24 -28.11 -34.77
N ILE A 32 5.98 -29.21 -34.59
CA ILE A 32 6.46 -29.62 -33.26
C ILE A 32 7.41 -28.58 -32.67
N ALA A 33 8.35 -28.07 -33.46
CA ALA A 33 9.31 -27.06 -33.01
C ALA A 33 8.62 -25.76 -32.55
N VAL A 34 7.64 -25.28 -33.32
CA VAL A 34 6.84 -24.09 -32.95
C VAL A 34 6.01 -24.37 -31.70
N GLY A 35 5.40 -25.55 -31.58
CA GLY A 35 4.69 -25.97 -30.37
C GLY A 35 5.57 -25.94 -29.11
N LEU A 36 6.79 -26.47 -29.20
CA LEU A 36 7.73 -26.46 -28.08
C LEU A 36 8.27 -25.05 -27.76
N LEU A 37 8.51 -24.23 -28.79
CA LEU A 37 8.96 -22.84 -28.61
C LEU A 37 7.89 -22.00 -27.90
N THR A 38 6.62 -22.15 -28.30
CA THR A 38 5.51 -21.45 -27.66
C THR A 38 5.36 -21.85 -26.19
N LEU A 39 5.42 -23.15 -25.88
CA LEU A 39 5.36 -23.64 -24.50
C LEU A 39 6.55 -23.12 -23.67
N SER A 40 7.76 -23.14 -24.23
CA SER A 40 8.96 -22.63 -23.58
C SER A 40 8.84 -21.13 -23.28
N THR A 41 8.29 -20.36 -24.21
CA THR A 41 8.05 -18.92 -24.04
C THR A 41 7.04 -18.64 -22.93
N ILE A 42 5.97 -19.44 -22.84
CA ILE A 42 4.98 -19.35 -21.75
C ILE A 42 5.63 -19.69 -20.41
N ALA A 43 6.39 -20.78 -20.34
CA ALA A 43 7.09 -21.20 -19.13
C ALA A 43 8.09 -20.14 -18.63
N LEU A 44 8.88 -19.54 -19.54
CA LEU A 44 9.82 -18.47 -19.21
C LEU A 44 9.10 -17.23 -18.67
N ARG A 45 7.98 -16.82 -19.28
CA ARG A 45 7.17 -15.69 -18.77
C ARG A 45 6.61 -15.99 -17.39
N SER A 46 6.07 -17.18 -17.17
CA SER A 46 5.55 -17.60 -15.86
C SER A 46 6.64 -17.62 -14.79
N SER A 47 7.83 -18.14 -15.12
CA SER A 47 8.98 -18.17 -14.21
C SER A 47 9.45 -16.77 -13.84
N GLY A 48 9.55 -15.86 -14.82
CA GLY A 48 9.90 -14.46 -14.57
C GLY A 48 8.92 -13.75 -13.64
N GLN A 49 7.62 -13.98 -13.81
CA GLN A 49 6.58 -13.46 -12.90
C GLN A 49 6.72 -14.05 -11.49
N GLY A 50 6.98 -15.35 -11.37
CA GLY A 50 7.24 -16.01 -10.09
C GLY A 50 8.42 -15.40 -9.33
N ALA A 51 9.53 -15.14 -10.04
CA ALA A 51 10.71 -14.51 -9.46
C ALA A 51 10.43 -13.07 -8.98
N ALA A 52 9.70 -12.28 -9.78
CA ALA A 52 9.30 -10.92 -9.40
C ALA A 52 8.37 -10.90 -8.16
N MET A 53 7.43 -11.84 -8.08
CA MET A 53 6.56 -11.98 -6.91
C MET A 53 7.33 -12.42 -5.66
N ALA A 54 8.31 -13.31 -5.81
CA ALA A 54 9.15 -13.74 -4.69
C ALA A 54 10.01 -12.59 -4.15
N SER A 55 10.59 -11.76 -5.02
CA SER A 55 11.37 -10.59 -4.60
C SER A 55 10.51 -9.51 -3.96
N ALA A 56 9.31 -9.23 -4.50
CA ALA A 56 8.34 -8.31 -3.90
C ALA A 56 7.93 -8.77 -2.49
N ARG A 57 7.64 -10.07 -2.30
CA ARG A 57 7.32 -10.63 -0.97
C ARG A 57 8.49 -10.54 0.01
N ALA A 58 9.72 -10.77 -0.45
CA ALA A 58 10.90 -10.61 0.39
C ALA A 58 11.09 -9.16 0.85
N ASN A 59 10.92 -8.19 -0.06
CA ASN A 59 10.96 -6.77 0.25
C ASN A 59 9.86 -6.38 1.24
N ALA A 60 8.64 -6.88 1.06
CA ALA A 60 7.52 -6.63 1.96
C ALA A 60 7.78 -7.18 3.37
N ARG A 61 8.36 -8.39 3.48
CA ARG A 61 8.76 -8.97 4.78
C ARG A 61 9.83 -8.13 5.47
N LEU A 62 10.82 -7.65 4.72
CA LEU A 62 11.84 -6.75 5.26
C LEU A 62 11.23 -5.41 5.71
N ALA A 63 10.34 -4.84 4.90
CA ALA A 63 9.60 -3.63 5.26
C ALA A 63 8.81 -3.82 6.56
N MET A 64 8.13 -4.95 6.71
CA MET A 64 7.39 -5.30 7.92
C MET A 64 8.30 -5.46 9.14
N MET A 65 9.45 -6.12 8.99
CA MET A 65 10.43 -6.23 10.09
C MET A 65 10.95 -4.87 10.53
N ILE A 66 11.23 -3.96 9.58
CA ILE A 66 11.65 -2.59 9.88
C ILE A 66 10.52 -1.83 10.59
N ALA A 67 9.28 -1.92 10.10
CA ALA A 67 8.12 -1.27 10.70
C ALA A 67 7.90 -1.70 12.15
N ILE A 68 7.99 -3.02 12.43
CA ILE A 68 7.89 -3.55 13.79
C ILE A 68 9.05 -3.05 14.66
N GLY A 69 10.27 -3.00 14.13
CA GLY A 69 11.43 -2.49 14.85
C GLY A 69 11.29 -1.01 15.21
N GLU A 70 10.85 -0.17 14.28
CA GLU A 70 10.60 1.25 14.52
C GLU A 70 9.44 1.49 15.48
N LEU A 71 8.37 0.70 15.37
CA LEU A 71 7.27 0.70 16.33
C LEU A 71 7.80 0.36 17.73
N GLN A 72 8.44 -0.79 17.91
CA GLN A 72 8.99 -1.22 19.21
C GLN A 72 10.02 -0.24 19.78
N ARG A 73 10.85 0.37 18.93
CA ARG A 73 11.86 1.36 19.34
C ARG A 73 11.21 2.61 19.91
N THR A 74 10.13 3.09 19.30
CA THR A 74 9.48 4.36 19.67
C THR A 74 8.38 4.19 20.69
N THR A 75 7.66 3.07 20.66
CA THR A 75 6.59 2.72 21.62
C THR A 75 7.05 1.80 22.73
N GLY A 76 8.34 1.47 22.80
CA GLY A 76 8.93 0.64 23.85
C GLY A 76 8.87 1.26 25.24
N PRO A 77 9.08 2.58 25.42
CA PRO A 77 8.86 3.21 26.72
C PRO A 77 7.38 3.13 27.12
N ASP A 78 7.11 2.73 28.38
CA ASP A 78 5.78 2.53 28.99
C ASP A 78 4.82 3.74 28.91
N ARG A 79 5.29 4.90 28.45
CA ARG A 79 4.53 6.13 28.37
C ARG A 79 4.47 6.72 26.96
N ALA A 80 4.86 5.97 25.95
CA ALA A 80 4.72 6.41 24.58
C ALA A 80 3.24 6.57 24.23
N ILE A 81 2.89 7.68 23.60
CA ILE A 81 1.53 7.96 23.17
C ILE A 81 1.49 7.80 21.66
N THR A 82 0.63 6.92 21.15
CA THR A 82 0.33 6.81 19.72
C THR A 82 -0.95 7.57 19.41
N ALA A 83 -0.98 8.20 18.23
CA ALA A 83 -2.20 8.81 17.72
C ALA A 83 -2.19 8.82 16.19
N PRO A 84 -3.37 8.70 15.55
CA PRO A 84 -3.49 8.81 14.10
C PRO A 84 -3.17 10.24 13.62
N ALA A 85 -2.61 10.35 12.42
CA ALA A 85 -2.18 11.61 11.83
C ALA A 85 -3.31 12.62 11.61
N SER A 86 -4.54 12.12 11.44
CA SER A 86 -5.76 12.92 11.34
C SER A 86 -6.03 13.81 12.57
N ILE A 87 -5.54 13.44 13.76
CA ILE A 87 -5.70 14.27 14.97
C ILE A 87 -4.85 15.56 14.89
N VAL A 88 -3.74 15.54 14.16
CA VAL A 88 -2.87 16.71 13.99
C VAL A 88 -3.45 17.65 12.95
N LYS A 89 -3.93 17.09 11.84
CA LYS A 89 -4.51 17.82 10.71
C LYS A 89 -5.55 16.96 10.02
N GLU A 90 -6.75 17.49 9.83
CA GLU A 90 -7.87 16.77 9.20
C GLU A 90 -7.58 16.33 7.76
N THR A 91 -6.67 17.02 7.06
CA THR A 91 -6.26 16.65 5.70
C THR A 91 -5.29 15.47 5.66
N ASN A 92 -4.75 15.03 6.80
CA ASN A 92 -3.85 13.88 6.85
C ASN A 92 -4.66 12.58 6.84
N PRO A 93 -4.12 11.50 6.25
CA PRO A 93 -4.83 10.24 6.18
C PRO A 93 -5.05 9.66 7.58
N MET A 94 -6.22 9.06 7.75
CA MET A 94 -6.68 8.60 9.06
C MET A 94 -5.85 7.43 9.62
N GLY A 95 -5.22 6.64 8.76
CA GLY A 95 -4.52 5.43 9.19
C GLY A 95 -3.13 5.66 9.77
N VAL A 96 -2.36 6.66 9.35
CA VAL A 96 -0.92 6.73 9.70
C VAL A 96 -0.71 7.08 11.17
N THR A 97 0.10 6.30 11.89
CA THR A 97 0.39 6.51 13.31
C THR A 97 1.57 7.47 13.54
N GLY A 98 1.41 8.42 14.44
CA GLY A 98 2.50 9.20 15.03
C GLY A 98 2.81 8.77 16.45
N VAL A 99 4.02 9.09 16.93
CA VAL A 99 4.45 8.82 18.31
C VAL A 99 4.85 10.11 19.01
N TRP A 100 4.37 10.27 20.24
CA TRP A 100 4.70 11.38 21.12
C TRP A 100 5.30 10.88 22.42
N THR A 101 6.25 11.67 22.95
CA THR A 101 6.69 11.53 24.33
C THR A 101 5.62 12.07 25.29
N PRO A 102 5.47 11.45 26.46
CA PRO A 102 4.52 11.91 27.46
C PRO A 102 5.00 13.25 28.04
N TRP A 103 4.05 14.01 28.60
CA TRP A 103 4.39 15.10 29.50
C TRP A 103 5.01 14.53 30.79
N LYS A 104 5.97 15.25 31.38
CA LYS A 104 6.63 14.82 32.63
C LYS A 104 5.76 15.16 33.85
N PRO A 105 5.47 14.21 34.75
CA PRO A 105 4.79 14.48 36.02
C PRO A 105 5.54 15.58 36.80
N GLY A 106 4.80 16.53 37.38
CA GLY A 106 5.39 17.68 38.09
C GLY A 106 5.80 18.87 37.21
N SER A 107 5.63 18.78 35.89
CA SER A 107 5.78 19.95 35.01
C SER A 107 4.65 20.97 35.23
N THR A 108 5.00 22.25 35.28
CA THR A 108 4.08 23.39 35.42
C THR A 108 3.11 23.49 34.23
N GLY A 109 2.00 24.22 34.41
CA GLY A 109 0.79 24.21 33.55
C GLY A 109 0.98 24.38 32.03
N ASN A 110 2.15 24.79 31.55
CA ASN A 110 2.47 24.89 30.13
C ASN A 110 2.63 23.53 29.43
N SER A 111 2.82 22.42 30.16
CA SER A 111 2.98 21.07 29.57
C SER A 111 1.72 20.51 28.89
N ARG A 112 0.56 21.15 29.10
CA ARG A 112 -0.73 20.77 28.49
C ARG A 112 -1.11 21.64 27.29
N THR A 113 -0.29 22.62 26.93
CA THR A 113 -0.52 23.47 25.75
C THR A 113 -0.28 22.71 24.45
N ARG A 114 -0.86 23.17 23.35
CA ARG A 114 -0.61 22.58 22.02
C ARG A 114 0.88 22.61 21.67
N ALA A 115 1.54 23.75 21.86
CA ALA A 115 2.97 23.89 21.60
C ALA A 115 3.84 22.90 22.41
N ALA A 116 3.48 22.60 23.66
CA ALA A 116 4.19 21.61 24.46
C ALA A 116 3.96 20.17 23.97
N ARG A 117 2.76 19.85 23.45
CA ARG A 117 2.52 18.56 22.80
C ARG A 117 3.28 18.43 21.49
N ASP A 118 3.29 19.50 20.69
CA ASP A 118 3.97 19.52 19.40
C ASP A 118 5.48 19.34 19.59
N GLY A 119 6.07 19.97 20.61
CA GLY A 119 7.48 19.77 20.99
C GLY A 119 7.82 18.38 21.56
N ASN A 120 6.82 17.59 21.93
CA ASN A 120 6.99 16.22 22.40
C ASN A 120 6.83 15.18 21.27
N PHE A 121 6.52 15.61 20.05
CA PHE A 121 6.45 14.72 18.89
C PHE A 121 7.80 14.06 18.63
N GLN A 122 7.80 12.76 18.35
CA GLN A 122 9.01 12.03 17.99
C GLN A 122 9.09 11.82 16.48
N GLN A 123 8.16 11.03 15.94
CA GLN A 123 8.15 10.68 14.52
C GLN A 123 6.81 10.08 14.08
N TRP A 124 6.58 10.15 12.77
CA TRP A 124 5.59 9.37 12.05
C TRP A 124 6.13 7.97 11.78
N LEU A 125 5.30 6.94 12.01
CA LEU A 125 5.65 5.54 11.75
C LEU A 125 5.38 5.16 10.31
N LEU A 126 6.19 5.70 9.39
CA LEU A 126 6.12 5.40 7.97
C LEU A 126 7.52 5.41 7.34
N SER A 127 7.70 4.64 6.27
CA SER A 127 8.96 4.62 5.53
C SER A 127 9.17 5.95 4.81
N SER A 128 10.27 6.63 5.10
CA SER A 128 10.67 7.85 4.41
C SER A 128 12.07 7.69 3.83
N VAL A 129 12.36 8.41 2.75
CA VAL A 129 13.72 8.47 2.18
C VAL A 129 14.64 9.33 3.05
N ASP A 130 14.05 10.35 3.70
CA ASP A 130 14.73 11.21 4.65
C ASP A 130 14.12 11.03 6.06
N PRO A 131 14.87 10.48 7.03
CA PRO A 131 14.38 10.26 8.38
C PRO A 131 14.01 11.56 9.10
N MET A 132 14.62 12.71 8.75
CA MET A 132 14.28 14.00 9.36
C MET A 132 12.89 14.51 8.95
N SER A 133 12.43 14.12 7.76
CA SER A 133 11.08 14.43 7.31
C SER A 133 10.02 13.69 8.14
N ALA A 134 10.30 12.47 8.60
CA ALA A 134 9.39 11.71 9.45
C ALA A 134 9.30 12.26 10.88
N SER A 135 10.30 13.00 11.36
CA SER A 135 10.27 13.64 12.69
C SER A 135 9.63 15.03 12.70
N SER A 136 9.11 15.51 11.56
CA SER A 136 8.36 16.76 11.49
C SER A 136 6.86 16.52 11.69
N LEU A 137 6.27 17.20 12.68
CA LEU A 137 4.83 17.08 12.98
C LEU A 137 3.95 17.61 11.83
N ASP A 138 4.33 18.74 11.25
CA ASP A 138 3.53 19.43 10.23
C ASP A 138 3.71 18.85 8.83
N ASN A 139 4.85 18.20 8.57
CA ASN A 139 5.19 17.65 7.26
C ASN A 139 5.18 16.13 7.30
N LEU A 140 3.99 15.54 7.13
CA LEU A 140 3.83 14.11 7.00
C LEU A 140 4.39 13.64 5.63
N PRO A 141 5.42 12.77 5.57
CA PRO A 141 6.10 12.41 4.31
C PRO A 141 5.30 11.41 3.45
N LEU A 142 4.11 11.81 3.03
CA LEU A 142 3.29 11.08 2.07
C LEU A 142 3.65 11.48 0.64
N ALA A 143 3.51 10.53 -0.27
CA ALA A 143 3.60 10.80 -1.69
C ALA A 143 2.22 11.22 -2.25
N ALA A 144 2.23 12.01 -3.32
CA ALA A 144 1.00 12.29 -4.05
C ALA A 144 0.49 11.01 -4.74
N ALA A 145 -0.83 10.86 -4.84
CA ALA A 145 -1.43 9.78 -5.60
C ALA A 145 -0.95 9.81 -7.06
N GLY A 146 -0.45 8.67 -7.56
CA GLY A 146 0.05 8.54 -8.93
C GLY A 146 1.50 8.97 -9.17
N ASP A 147 2.25 9.35 -8.13
CA ASP A 147 3.70 9.57 -8.26
C ASP A 147 4.40 8.24 -8.62
N LYS A 148 5.34 8.29 -9.58
CA LYS A 148 6.08 7.14 -10.11
C LYS A 148 6.95 6.45 -9.06
N ASN A 149 7.34 7.18 -8.02
CA ASN A 149 8.14 6.66 -6.91
C ASN A 149 7.28 6.30 -5.68
N ALA A 150 5.96 6.44 -5.76
CA ALA A 150 5.05 6.10 -4.67
C ALA A 150 4.62 4.63 -4.73
N VAL A 151 4.46 4.04 -3.56
CA VAL A 151 3.80 2.76 -3.35
C VAL A 151 2.49 3.03 -2.63
N THR A 152 1.39 2.58 -3.21
CA THR A 152 0.06 2.60 -2.57
C THR A 152 -0.02 1.45 -1.57
N LEU A 153 -0.01 1.75 -0.28
CA LEU A 153 -0.20 0.78 0.80
C LEU A 153 -1.68 0.55 1.08
N VAL A 154 -2.47 1.63 1.10
CA VAL A 154 -3.94 1.61 1.18
C VAL A 154 -4.46 2.48 0.06
N GLY A 155 -5.38 1.96 -0.74
CA GLY A 155 -5.91 2.61 -1.94
C GLY A 155 -7.32 2.13 -2.26
N ASP A 156 -7.88 2.57 -3.39
CA ASP A 156 -9.31 2.42 -3.70
C ASP A 156 -9.80 0.96 -3.64
N GLY A 157 -8.96 0.00 -4.06
CA GLY A 157 -9.30 -1.42 -4.00
C GLY A 157 -9.51 -1.97 -2.59
N TYR A 158 -8.99 -1.31 -1.55
CA TYR A 158 -9.15 -1.69 -0.15
C TYR A 158 -10.30 -0.94 0.54
N LEU A 159 -10.70 0.22 0.00
CA LEU A 159 -11.71 1.10 0.61
C LEU A 159 -13.13 0.82 0.09
N GLY A 160 -13.27 0.14 -1.04
CA GLY A 160 -14.57 -0.14 -1.64
C GLY A 160 -15.34 1.16 -1.94
N ASP A 161 -16.65 1.18 -1.68
CA ASP A 161 -17.52 2.32 -1.94
C ASP A 161 -17.10 3.60 -1.17
N ARG A 162 -16.39 3.40 -0.05
CA ARG A 162 -15.85 4.45 0.82
C ARG A 162 -14.74 5.28 0.17
N SER A 163 -14.18 4.81 -0.96
CA SER A 163 -13.21 5.56 -1.78
C SER A 163 -13.76 6.93 -2.24
N THR A 164 -15.08 7.07 -2.34
CA THR A 164 -15.72 8.30 -2.85
C THR A 164 -16.18 9.28 -1.77
N ASP A 165 -16.10 8.90 -0.49
CA ASP A 165 -16.56 9.71 0.63
C ASP A 165 -15.55 10.83 0.94
N LYS A 166 -15.99 12.08 0.77
CA LYS A 166 -15.18 13.26 1.11
C LYS A 166 -15.08 13.38 2.63
N GLY A 167 -13.87 13.29 3.18
CA GLY A 167 -13.59 13.44 4.61
C GLY A 167 -13.12 12.17 5.34
N ASP A 168 -13.01 11.05 4.64
CA ASP A 168 -12.48 9.77 5.18
C ASP A 168 -11.38 9.23 4.27
N ASP A 169 -10.37 10.07 3.99
CA ASP A 169 -9.25 9.65 3.15
C ASP A 169 -8.31 8.73 3.95
N GLN A 170 -8.52 7.44 3.82
CA GLN A 170 -7.67 6.40 4.40
C GLN A 170 -6.55 5.96 3.44
N ARG A 171 -6.42 6.62 2.28
CA ARG A 171 -5.39 6.29 1.31
C ARG A 171 -4.01 6.61 1.87
N ILE A 172 -3.09 5.68 1.70
CA ILE A 172 -1.71 5.83 2.17
C ILE A 172 -0.81 5.55 0.98
N HIS A 173 -0.19 6.61 0.47
CA HIS A 173 0.82 6.57 -0.56
C HIS A 173 2.14 6.99 0.04
N VAL A 174 3.15 6.12 -0.04
CA VAL A 174 4.44 6.34 0.60
C VAL A 174 5.55 6.26 -0.43
N VAL A 175 6.55 7.13 -0.29
CA VAL A 175 7.73 7.10 -1.18
C VAL A 175 8.48 5.79 -0.98
N SER A 176 8.76 5.08 -2.07
CA SER A 176 9.50 3.82 -2.01
C SER A 176 10.95 4.04 -1.61
N THR A 177 11.39 3.34 -0.57
CA THR A 177 12.82 3.17 -0.26
C THR A 177 13.38 2.08 -1.16
N ARG A 178 14.48 2.37 -1.87
CA ARG A 178 15.11 1.42 -2.79
C ARG A 178 15.92 0.39 -2.03
N VAL A 179 15.75 -0.87 -2.41
CA VAL A 179 16.60 -1.99 -1.98
C VAL A 179 17.42 -2.40 -3.18
N ASN A 180 18.74 -2.32 -3.05
CA ASN A 180 19.67 -2.76 -4.08
C ASN A 180 20.53 -3.89 -3.52
N ASN A 181 20.49 -5.05 -4.18
CA ASN A 181 21.40 -6.16 -3.93
C ASN A 181 22.07 -6.55 -5.26
N GLY A 182 22.96 -5.68 -5.73
CA GLY A 182 23.76 -5.83 -6.96
C GLY A 182 22.94 -5.97 -8.24
N ASN A 183 22.42 -7.17 -8.48
CA ASN A 183 21.63 -7.54 -9.66
C ASN A 183 20.11 -7.40 -9.46
N SER A 184 19.63 -7.30 -8.22
CA SER A 184 18.19 -7.14 -7.93
C SER A 184 17.89 -5.73 -7.46
N ARG A 185 17.04 -5.03 -8.23
CA ARG A 185 16.48 -3.72 -7.88
C ARG A 185 15.04 -3.91 -7.43
N GLY A 186 14.76 -3.46 -6.22
CA GLY A 186 13.41 -3.50 -5.65
C GLY A 186 13.11 -2.23 -4.86
N GLY A 187 11.84 -2.07 -4.53
CA GLY A 187 11.35 -1.06 -3.62
C GLY A 187 10.68 -1.71 -2.42
N MET A 188 10.75 -1.02 -1.29
CA MET A 188 9.87 -1.28 -0.16
C MET A 188 9.25 0.01 0.34
N ALA A 189 8.07 -0.10 0.92
CA ALA A 189 7.44 0.92 1.72
C ALA A 189 6.70 0.25 2.86
N TRP A 190 6.56 0.96 3.98
CA TRP A 190 5.78 0.51 5.12
C TRP A 190 5.14 1.70 5.82
N ALA A 191 4.04 1.45 6.49
CA ALA A 191 3.40 2.38 7.40
C ALA A 191 2.77 1.57 8.53
N VAL A 192 2.80 2.10 9.74
CA VAL A 192 2.05 1.56 10.87
C VAL A 192 0.72 2.28 10.92
N ILE A 193 -0.33 1.49 11.07
CA ILE A 193 -1.70 1.96 11.17
C ILE A 193 -2.22 1.66 12.56
N ASP A 194 -2.79 2.67 13.23
CA ASP A 194 -3.36 2.54 14.56
C ASP A 194 -4.90 2.50 14.45
N GLU A 195 -5.46 1.33 14.76
CA GLU A 195 -6.90 1.01 14.78
C GLU A 195 -7.42 0.89 16.22
N SER A 196 -6.71 1.44 17.22
CA SER A 196 -7.10 1.37 18.63
C SER A 196 -8.46 2.03 18.91
N VAL A 197 -8.91 2.95 18.03
CA VAL A 197 -10.23 3.59 18.12
C VAL A 197 -11.17 3.00 17.06
N LYS A 198 -11.82 1.88 17.38
CA LYS A 198 -12.74 1.17 16.47
C LYS A 198 -14.08 1.89 16.19
N ALA A 199 -14.37 2.95 16.94
CA ALA A 199 -15.55 3.78 16.75
C ALA A 199 -15.16 5.24 17.02
N ARG A 200 -15.07 6.03 15.95
CA ARG A 200 -14.91 7.48 16.06
C ARG A 200 -16.29 8.12 16.02
N ALA A 201 -16.65 8.82 17.10
CA ALA A 201 -17.76 9.77 17.07
C ALA A 201 -17.23 11.11 16.55
N ASP A 202 -16.74 11.12 15.30
CA ASP A 202 -16.35 12.35 14.64
C ASP A 202 -17.65 13.11 14.35
N LEU A 203 -17.88 14.20 15.08
CA LEU A 203 -18.98 15.11 14.78
C LEU A 203 -18.54 15.93 13.55
N TYR A 204 -18.87 15.45 12.36
CA TYR A 204 -18.61 16.22 11.15
C TYR A 204 -19.32 17.57 11.24
N GLU A 205 -18.57 18.65 11.03
CA GLU A 205 -19.07 20.03 11.15
C GLU A 205 -20.17 20.34 10.10
N LYS A 206 -20.27 19.50 9.06
CA LYS A 206 -21.38 19.48 8.08
C LYS A 206 -21.92 18.07 7.88
N GLU A 207 -22.78 17.64 8.79
CA GLU A 207 -23.59 16.43 8.64
C GLU A 207 -24.80 16.67 7.71
N PRO A 208 -24.99 15.90 6.62
CA PRO A 208 -26.17 16.00 5.77
C PRO A 208 -27.48 15.55 6.47
N ARG A 209 -27.39 14.96 7.67
CA ARG A 209 -28.55 14.52 8.48
C ARG A 209 -28.43 14.99 9.93
N ALA A 210 -28.77 16.26 10.16
CA ALA A 210 -28.69 16.95 11.45
C ALA A 210 -29.39 16.25 12.64
N LYS A 211 -30.39 15.38 12.41
CA LYS A 211 -31.16 14.72 13.49
C LYS A 211 -30.39 13.59 14.21
N SER A 212 -29.50 12.88 13.52
CA SER A 212 -28.67 11.82 14.14
C SER A 212 -27.48 12.38 14.92
N ALA A 213 -27.02 13.60 14.58
CA ALA A 213 -25.95 14.29 15.30
C ALA A 213 -26.36 14.70 16.72
N ALA A 214 -27.65 14.99 16.95
CA ALA A 214 -28.18 15.32 18.28
C ALA A 214 -28.09 14.14 19.25
N LEU A 215 -28.39 12.92 18.78
CA LEU A 215 -28.27 11.69 19.59
C LEU A 215 -26.82 11.34 19.90
N LEU A 216 -25.89 11.59 18.96
CA LEU A 216 -24.46 11.39 19.18
C LEU A 216 -23.87 12.41 20.18
N ARG A 217 -24.38 13.66 20.18
CA ARG A 217 -24.03 14.66 21.21
C ARG A 217 -24.57 14.30 22.60
N ALA A 218 -25.74 13.66 22.69
CA ALA A 218 -26.30 13.20 23.97
C ALA A 218 -25.46 12.10 24.65
N GLY A 219 -24.64 11.37 23.87
CA GLY A 219 -23.69 10.38 24.39
C GLY A 219 -22.28 10.92 24.67
N SER A 220 -22.03 12.21 24.48
CA SER A 220 -20.71 12.80 24.73
C SER A 220 -20.46 13.01 26.23
N PRO A 221 -19.19 12.90 26.71
CA PRO A 221 -18.87 13.05 28.13
C PRO A 221 -19.35 14.40 28.69
N PRO A 222 -19.71 14.47 29.99
CA PRO A 222 -20.20 15.69 30.60
C PRO A 222 -19.22 16.85 30.38
N THR A 223 -19.67 17.89 29.70
CA THR A 223 -18.94 19.13 29.48
C THR A 223 -19.00 20.00 30.74
N ASP A 224 -18.48 19.48 31.86
CA ASP A 224 -18.44 20.23 33.10
C ASP A 224 -17.36 21.31 33.02
N GLY A 225 -17.73 22.58 33.19
CA GLY A 225 -16.81 23.72 33.26
C GLY A 225 -16.54 24.51 31.97
N ILE A 226 -17.08 24.12 30.81
CA ILE A 226 -16.92 24.90 29.55
C ILE A 226 -17.66 26.25 29.62
N ALA A 227 -18.69 26.35 30.47
CA ALA A 227 -19.46 27.58 30.70
C ALA A 227 -18.65 28.76 31.26
N ALA A 228 -17.48 28.51 31.87
CA ALA A 228 -16.63 29.54 32.48
C ALA A 228 -15.68 30.21 31.48
N LEU A 229 -15.55 29.70 30.24
CA LEU A 229 -14.57 30.18 29.27
C LEU A 229 -15.19 31.16 28.27
N LYS A 230 -14.73 32.42 28.32
CA LYS A 230 -15.17 33.50 27.42
C LYS A 230 -14.70 33.22 25.98
N GLY A 231 -15.64 33.05 25.06
CA GLY A 231 -15.36 32.77 23.63
C GLY A 231 -15.91 31.44 23.09
N LEU A 232 -16.36 30.54 23.97
CA LEU A 232 -16.89 29.21 23.60
C LEU A 232 -18.44 29.15 23.66
N ALA A 233 -19.11 30.29 23.48
CA ALA A 233 -20.57 30.40 23.59
C ALA A 233 -21.33 29.55 22.54
N ALA A 234 -20.70 29.25 21.40
CA ALA A 234 -21.27 28.43 20.33
C ALA A 234 -21.39 26.93 20.67
N LEU A 235 -20.79 26.48 21.78
CA LEU A 235 -20.85 25.09 22.25
C LEU A 235 -21.82 24.89 23.41
N LYS A 236 -22.62 25.91 23.75
CA LYS A 236 -23.67 25.77 24.75
C LYS A 236 -24.77 24.83 24.24
N PRO A 237 -25.30 23.93 25.08
CA PRO A 237 -26.50 23.19 24.72
C PRO A 237 -27.63 24.19 24.49
N THR A 238 -28.27 24.13 23.33
CA THR A 238 -29.52 24.85 23.07
C THR A 238 -30.60 24.19 23.91
N VAL A 239 -31.04 24.88 24.95
CA VAL A 239 -32.26 24.51 25.68
C VAL A 239 -33.40 24.82 24.73
N GLU A 240 -33.97 23.78 24.12
CA GLU A 240 -35.28 23.90 23.46
C GLU A 240 -36.33 23.99 24.58
N ASP A 241 -37.19 25.02 24.51
CA ASP A 241 -38.47 25.06 25.21
C ASP A 241 -39.45 24.06 24.57
#